data_AF-A0A0D9W6N0-F1
#
_entry.id   AF-A0A0D9W6N0-F1
#
_cell.length_a   1.000
_cell.length_b   1.000
_cell.length_c   1.000
_cell.angle_alpha   90.00
_cell.angle_beta   90.00
_cell.angle_gamma   90.00
#
_symmetry.space_group_name_H-M   'P 1'
#
loop_
_entity.id
_entity.type
_entity.pdbx_description
1 polymer ?
#
loop_
_entity_poly.entity_id
_entity_poly.type
_entity_poly.pdbx_seq_one_letter_code
_entity_poly.pdbx_strand_id
1 'polypeptide(L)'
;MQAFLVLGLGIVILSTAGSVAAQNGGGGGGNAGVPVDSVVTEQFFNGIKNKAPNNCVDKSFYTRQSDYCDRNNKQWPCQPGKAYFGRGPIQISWNYNYGPAGQAIGFDGLRNPERVSQDPTIAFKTALWFWMNNVHQVMPQGFGATIRAINGNLECNGKNPGAVNARINYYKDYCRQFGVDPGGNLYC
;
A
#
# COMPACT_ATOMS: atom_id res chain seq x y z
N MET A 1 20.22 8.26 20.18
CA MET A 1 19.01 7.45 20.46
C MET A 1 17.93 7.81 19.43
N GLN A 2 18.03 7.59 18.12
CA GLN A 2 18.51 6.49 17.27
C GLN A 2 17.88 5.14 17.64
N ALA A 3 17.09 4.61 16.70
CA ALA A 3 16.49 3.27 16.65
C ALA A 3 15.38 2.97 17.67
N PHE A 4 14.25 3.69 17.59
CA PHE A 4 13.02 3.24 18.22
C PHE A 4 11.83 3.45 17.28
N LEU A 5 11.25 2.31 16.89
CA LEU A 5 9.94 2.12 16.28
C LEU A 5 9.81 2.29 14.76
N VAL A 6 10.22 1.20 14.12
CA VAL A 6 9.49 0.50 13.04
C VAL A 6 8.03 0.13 13.44
N LEU A 7 7.55 0.42 14.66
CA LEU A 7 6.23 0.03 15.17
C LEU A 7 5.12 1.01 14.76
N GLY A 8 4.96 1.14 13.45
CA GLY A 8 3.85 1.81 12.78
C GLY A 8 3.82 1.53 11.27
N LEU A 9 4.85 0.87 10.73
CA LEU A 9 4.97 0.59 9.29
C LEU A 9 4.21 -0.67 8.83
N GLY A 10 3.44 -1.34 9.70
CA GLY A 10 2.83 -2.64 9.38
C GLY A 10 1.33 -2.82 9.69
N ILE A 11 0.78 -2.25 10.77
CA ILE A 11 -0.51 -2.74 11.33
C ILE A 11 -1.48 -1.58 11.67
N VAL A 12 -1.45 -0.49 10.89
CA VAL A 12 -2.53 0.52 10.82
C VAL A 12 -3.16 0.61 9.43
N ILE A 13 -2.62 -0.15 8.48
CA ILE A 13 -3.28 -0.36 7.18
C ILE A 13 -4.09 -1.68 7.23
N LEU A 14 -4.40 -2.17 8.45
CA LEU A 14 -5.25 -3.34 8.74
C LEU A 14 -6.47 -3.01 9.62
N SER A 15 -6.72 -1.75 9.96
CA SER A 15 -7.90 -1.39 10.75
C SER A 15 -9.21 -1.30 9.95
N THR A 16 -9.16 -1.53 8.64
CA THR A 16 -10.34 -1.93 7.85
C THR A 16 -10.20 -3.33 7.27
N ALA A 17 -9.17 -4.08 7.66
CA ALA A 17 -8.97 -5.47 7.27
C ALA A 17 -8.79 -6.33 8.53
N GLY A 18 -9.89 -6.57 9.24
CA GLY A 18 -9.88 -7.39 10.44
C GLY A 18 -11.26 -7.66 11.02
N SER A 19 -12.00 -8.60 10.41
CA SER A 19 -13.05 -9.50 10.95
C SER A 19 -13.65 -10.21 9.73
N VAL A 20 -13.51 -11.51 9.45
CA VAL A 20 -13.58 -12.72 10.27
C VAL A 20 -12.78 -13.85 9.60
N ALA A 21 -12.23 -14.73 10.44
CA ALA A 21 -11.43 -15.90 10.12
C ALA A 21 -12.26 -17.16 9.71
N ALA A 22 -11.53 -18.12 9.11
CA ALA A 22 -11.61 -19.58 9.32
C ALA A 22 -12.38 -20.50 8.32
N GLN A 23 -11.62 -21.54 7.87
CA GLN A 23 -11.98 -22.85 7.30
C GLN A 23 -12.50 -22.88 5.83
N ASN A 24 -12.12 -23.79 4.92
CA ASN A 24 -11.53 -25.13 5.03
C ASN A 24 -10.97 -25.61 3.64
N GLY A 25 -9.85 -26.35 3.65
CA GLY A 25 -9.63 -27.57 2.84
C GLY A 25 -9.33 -27.53 1.32
N GLY A 26 -8.10 -27.94 0.96
CA GLY A 26 -7.90 -29.12 0.09
C GLY A 26 -7.47 -28.94 -1.38
N GLY A 27 -6.32 -29.54 -1.72
CA GLY A 27 -6.12 -30.27 -2.98
C GLY A 27 -5.31 -29.57 -4.09
N GLY A 28 -4.03 -29.96 -4.23
CA GLY A 28 -3.17 -29.58 -5.35
C GLY A 28 -3.39 -30.41 -6.62
N GLY A 29 -3.01 -29.83 -7.76
CA GLY A 29 -2.95 -30.48 -9.07
C GLY A 29 -2.47 -29.48 -10.12
N GLY A 30 -1.17 -29.50 -10.41
CA GLY A 30 -0.52 -28.55 -11.32
C GLY A 30 -0.96 -28.74 -12.77
N ASN A 31 -1.37 -27.64 -13.39
CA ASN A 31 -1.50 -27.52 -14.84
C ASN A 31 -0.85 -26.19 -15.24
N ALA A 32 -0.14 -26.19 -16.37
CA ALA A 32 0.67 -25.07 -16.89
C ALA A 32 0.05 -23.71 -16.53
N GLY A 33 0.79 -22.90 -15.79
CA GLY A 33 0.28 -21.68 -15.15
C GLY A 33 -0.44 -20.81 -16.17
N VAL A 34 -1.77 -20.82 -16.12
CA VAL A 34 -2.60 -19.98 -16.96
C VAL A 34 -2.20 -18.53 -16.62
N PRO A 35 -1.78 -17.72 -17.60
CA PRO A 35 -1.39 -16.34 -17.35
C PRO A 35 -2.49 -15.66 -16.54
N VAL A 36 -2.13 -15.13 -15.36
CA VAL A 36 -3.11 -14.62 -14.39
C VAL A 36 -3.96 -13.50 -15.00
N ASP A 37 -3.43 -12.77 -15.97
CA ASP A 37 -4.14 -11.77 -16.78
C ASP A 37 -5.21 -12.35 -17.72
N SER A 38 -5.06 -13.59 -18.17
CA SER A 38 -6.07 -14.31 -18.97
C SER A 38 -7.17 -14.96 -18.11
N VAL A 39 -6.88 -15.28 -16.84
CA VAL A 39 -7.87 -15.77 -15.86
C VAL A 39 -8.66 -14.61 -15.25
N VAL A 40 -7.93 -13.56 -14.85
CA VAL A 40 -8.51 -12.39 -14.24
C VAL A 40 -8.93 -11.47 -15.37
N THR A 41 -10.02 -11.80 -16.07
CA THR A 41 -10.66 -10.94 -17.08
C THR A 41 -11.54 -9.88 -16.42
N GLU A 42 -11.93 -8.82 -17.15
CA GLU A 42 -12.86 -7.82 -16.63
C GLU A 42 -14.19 -8.45 -16.18
N GLN A 43 -14.69 -9.44 -16.92
CA GLN A 43 -15.92 -10.16 -16.57
C GLN A 43 -15.76 -11.00 -15.29
N PHE A 44 -14.65 -11.75 -15.16
CA PHE A 44 -14.33 -12.50 -13.95
C PHE A 44 -14.25 -11.56 -12.73
N PHE A 45 -13.55 -10.44 -12.92
CA PHE A 45 -13.35 -9.44 -11.89
C PHE A 45 -14.66 -8.76 -11.47
N ASN A 46 -15.49 -8.35 -12.42
CA ASN A 46 -16.82 -7.81 -12.17
C ASN A 46 -17.74 -8.86 -11.51
N GLY A 47 -17.56 -10.14 -11.84
CA GLY A 47 -18.24 -11.26 -11.20
C GLY A 47 -17.96 -11.37 -9.70
N ILE A 48 -16.69 -11.25 -9.29
CA ILE A 48 -16.29 -11.23 -7.87
C ILE A 48 -16.75 -9.94 -7.19
N LYS A 49 -16.53 -8.78 -7.82
CA LYS A 49 -16.94 -7.46 -7.32
C LYS A 49 -18.44 -7.39 -7.02
N ASN A 50 -19.25 -8.07 -7.82
CA ASN A 50 -20.71 -8.08 -7.66
C ASN A 50 -21.21 -9.06 -6.58
N LYS A 51 -20.32 -9.87 -5.98
CA LYS A 51 -20.63 -10.60 -4.75
C LYS A 51 -20.60 -9.70 -3.51
N ALA A 52 -19.91 -8.56 -3.59
CA ALA A 52 -19.89 -7.57 -2.53
C ALA A 52 -21.03 -6.55 -2.70
N PRO A 53 -21.72 -6.14 -1.60
CA PRO A 53 -22.77 -5.15 -1.65
C PRO A 53 -22.24 -3.77 -2.08
N ASN A 54 -23.10 -2.95 -2.69
CA ASN A 54 -22.70 -1.67 -3.30
C ASN A 54 -22.11 -0.66 -2.32
N ASN A 55 -22.42 -0.80 -1.02
CA ASN A 55 -21.91 0.02 0.07
C ASN A 55 -20.61 -0.53 0.70
N CYS A 56 -20.05 -1.62 0.16
CA CYS A 56 -18.74 -2.08 0.58
C CYS A 56 -17.69 -1.06 0.12
N VAL A 57 -17.05 -0.40 1.09
CA VAL A 57 -16.04 0.65 0.86
C VAL A 57 -14.91 0.15 -0.05
N ASP A 58 -14.62 -1.16 0.01
CA ASP A 58 -13.57 -1.83 -0.76
C ASP A 58 -13.97 -2.23 -2.18
N LYS A 59 -15.25 -2.07 -2.54
CA LYS A 59 -15.76 -2.32 -3.91
C LYS A 59 -15.08 -1.43 -4.97
N SER A 60 -14.47 -0.33 -4.54
CA SER A 60 -13.73 0.63 -5.36
C SER A 60 -12.20 0.55 -5.22
N PHE A 61 -11.67 -0.25 -4.28
CA PHE A 61 -10.21 -0.38 -4.08
C PHE A 61 -9.55 -1.30 -5.10
N TYR A 62 -10.34 -2.16 -5.73
CA TYR A 62 -9.92 -2.96 -6.87
C TYR A 62 -10.45 -2.33 -8.16
N THR A 63 -10.08 -1.08 -8.45
CA THR A 63 -10.30 -0.56 -9.80
C THR A 63 -9.15 -1.02 -10.67
N ARG A 64 -9.45 -1.89 -11.64
CA ARG A 64 -8.59 -2.21 -12.78
C ARG A 64 -8.41 -0.99 -13.72
N GLN A 65 -8.61 0.23 -13.23
CA GLN A 65 -8.69 1.46 -14.04
C GLN A 65 -7.33 2.07 -14.32
N SER A 66 -6.25 1.59 -13.71
CA SER A 66 -4.91 1.98 -14.09
C SER A 66 -3.94 0.85 -13.81
N ASP A 67 -3.04 0.59 -14.74
CA ASP A 67 -1.84 -0.21 -14.52
C ASP A 67 -0.82 0.54 -13.63
N TYR A 68 -1.16 1.75 -13.16
CA TYR A 68 -0.29 2.66 -12.41
C TYR A 68 1.03 2.85 -13.16
N CYS A 69 0.95 2.93 -14.48
CA CYS A 69 2.08 3.14 -15.35
C CYS A 69 2.08 4.59 -15.84
N ASP A 70 3.02 5.39 -15.34
CA ASP A 70 3.40 6.62 -15.99
C ASP A 70 4.31 6.31 -17.19
N ARG A 71 3.71 6.29 -18.38
CA ARG A 71 4.38 6.03 -19.67
C ARG A 71 5.34 7.16 -20.09
N ASN A 72 5.24 8.32 -19.46
CA ASN A 72 6.14 9.45 -19.70
C ASN A 72 7.44 9.31 -18.91
N ASN A 73 7.46 8.52 -17.84
CA ASN A 73 8.67 8.27 -17.07
C ASN A 73 9.64 7.36 -17.84
N LYS A 74 10.68 7.96 -18.44
CA LYS A 74 11.70 7.23 -19.22
C LYS A 74 12.78 6.60 -18.36
N GLN A 75 12.99 7.10 -17.16
CA GLN A 75 13.97 6.54 -16.21
C GLN A 75 13.51 5.19 -15.65
N TRP A 76 12.20 5.07 -15.39
CA TRP A 76 11.58 3.88 -14.84
C TRP A 76 10.48 3.37 -15.77
N PRO A 77 10.83 2.84 -16.96
CA PRO A 77 9.86 2.50 -17.98
C PRO A 77 8.98 1.32 -17.55
N CYS A 78 7.69 1.42 -17.85
CA CYS A 78 6.76 0.33 -17.62
C CYS A 78 7.10 -0.89 -18.47
N GLN A 79 6.92 -2.08 -17.91
CA GLN A 79 7.16 -3.33 -18.61
C GLN A 79 5.85 -3.88 -19.19
N PRO A 80 5.86 -4.46 -20.40
CA PRO A 80 4.67 -5.09 -20.98
C PRO A 80 4.06 -6.13 -20.04
N GLY A 81 2.74 -6.11 -19.89
CA GLY A 81 2.00 -7.05 -19.04
C GLY A 81 2.18 -6.84 -17.53
N LYS A 82 2.86 -5.77 -17.09
CA LYS A 82 3.07 -5.47 -15.67
C LYS A 82 2.22 -4.30 -15.20
N ALA A 83 1.76 -4.41 -13.96
CA ALA A 83 0.95 -3.40 -13.29
C ALA A 83 1.54 -3.06 -11.91
N TYR A 84 1.56 -1.77 -11.61
CA TYR A 84 2.22 -1.17 -10.45
C TYR A 84 1.22 -0.66 -9.41
N PHE A 85 0.08 -1.33 -9.27
CA PHE A 85 -0.88 -1.03 -8.21
C PHE A 85 -0.27 -1.27 -6.81
N GLY A 86 -0.96 -0.76 -5.78
CA GLY A 86 -0.53 -0.84 -4.39
C GLY A 86 -0.23 -2.27 -3.93
N ARG A 87 0.96 -2.48 -3.35
CA ARG A 87 1.34 -3.72 -2.67
C ARG A 87 2.08 -3.45 -1.36
N GLY A 88 2.07 -4.44 -0.48
CA GLY A 88 2.79 -4.40 0.79
C GLY A 88 2.22 -3.38 1.79
N PRO A 89 2.93 -3.17 2.91
CA PRO A 89 2.40 -2.40 4.04
C PRO A 89 2.04 -0.95 3.71
N ILE A 90 2.84 -0.27 2.88
CA ILE A 90 2.61 1.14 2.51
C ILE A 90 1.85 1.31 1.18
N GLN A 91 1.37 0.21 0.58
CA GLN A 91 0.70 0.21 -0.73
C GLN A 91 1.54 0.93 -1.80
N ILE A 92 2.84 0.57 -1.92
CA ILE A 92 3.72 1.18 -2.92
C ILE A 92 3.11 1.02 -4.31
N SER A 93 2.97 2.14 -5.02
CA SER A 93 2.26 2.24 -6.28
C SER A 93 3.11 3.01 -7.29
N TRP A 94 2.89 2.79 -8.58
CA TRP A 94 3.57 3.41 -9.72
C TRP A 94 4.97 2.89 -10.09
N ASN A 95 5.23 2.76 -11.39
CA ASN A 95 6.51 2.35 -11.97
C ASN A 95 7.70 3.13 -11.40
N TYR A 96 7.54 4.44 -11.22
CA TYR A 96 8.57 5.33 -10.69
C TYR A 96 8.84 5.16 -9.19
N ASN A 97 8.03 4.40 -8.45
CA ASN A 97 8.35 3.98 -7.08
C ASN A 97 8.88 2.54 -7.05
N TYR A 98 8.29 1.63 -7.83
CA TYR A 98 8.75 0.24 -7.92
C TYR A 98 10.17 0.11 -8.45
N GLY A 99 10.52 0.89 -9.47
CA GLY A 99 11.86 0.89 -10.07
C GLY A 99 12.98 1.22 -9.07
N PRO A 100 13.00 2.41 -8.45
CA PRO A 100 14.06 2.78 -7.53
C PRO A 100 14.02 1.99 -6.21
N ALA A 101 12.84 1.58 -5.73
CA ALA A 101 12.74 0.64 -4.60
C ALA A 101 13.40 -0.70 -4.93
N GLY A 102 13.13 -1.24 -6.11
CA GLY A 102 13.76 -2.46 -6.62
C GLY A 102 15.27 -2.35 -6.65
N GLN A 103 15.79 -1.26 -7.23
CA GLN A 103 17.22 -0.99 -7.29
C GLN A 103 17.87 -0.95 -5.89
N ALA A 104 17.26 -0.26 -4.92
CA ALA A 104 17.81 -0.13 -3.58
C ALA A 104 17.77 -1.45 -2.77
N ILE A 105 16.77 -2.30 -3.03
CA ILE A 105 16.51 -3.52 -2.26
C ILE A 105 17.18 -4.75 -2.87
N GLY A 106 17.51 -4.71 -4.16
CA GLY A 106 18.10 -5.83 -4.90
C GLY A 106 17.07 -6.75 -5.55
N PHE A 107 15.97 -6.20 -6.08
CA PHE A 107 15.02 -6.93 -6.93
C PHE A 107 14.60 -6.11 -8.14
N ASP A 108 14.23 -6.76 -9.25
CA ASP A 108 13.70 -6.04 -10.43
C ASP A 108 12.24 -5.63 -10.17
N GLY A 109 12.04 -4.43 -9.64
CA GLY A 109 10.72 -3.89 -9.35
C GLY A 109 9.89 -3.55 -10.58
N LEU A 110 10.52 -3.39 -11.76
CA LEU A 110 9.81 -3.12 -13.01
C LEU A 110 9.29 -4.40 -13.67
N ARG A 111 10.12 -5.46 -13.73
CA ARG A 111 9.72 -6.74 -14.32
C ARG A 111 9.04 -7.67 -13.33
N ASN A 112 9.30 -7.54 -12.03
CA ASN A 112 8.73 -8.42 -11.00
C ASN A 112 8.08 -7.64 -9.84
N PRO A 113 7.17 -6.66 -10.10
CA PRO A 113 6.48 -5.90 -9.05
C PRO A 113 5.68 -6.79 -8.09
N GLU A 114 5.20 -7.94 -8.54
CA GLU A 114 4.50 -8.94 -7.74
C GLU A 114 5.33 -9.50 -6.58
N ARG A 115 6.67 -9.39 -6.61
CA ARG A 115 7.52 -9.81 -5.50
C ARG A 115 7.19 -9.08 -4.20
N VAL A 116 6.72 -7.84 -4.28
CA VAL A 116 6.28 -7.07 -3.10
C VAL A 116 5.10 -7.74 -2.37
N SER A 117 4.27 -8.52 -3.08
CA SER A 117 3.17 -9.28 -2.47
C SER A 117 3.51 -10.74 -2.15
N GLN A 118 4.60 -11.28 -2.69
CA GLN A 118 4.98 -12.69 -2.55
C GLN A 118 6.06 -12.92 -1.50
N ASP A 119 6.90 -11.91 -1.24
CA ASP A 119 8.04 -11.99 -0.34
C ASP A 119 7.84 -10.99 0.81
N PRO A 120 7.58 -11.44 2.05
CA PRO A 120 7.32 -10.55 3.18
C PRO A 120 8.54 -9.67 3.50
N THR A 121 9.77 -10.14 3.25
CA THR A 121 10.97 -9.34 3.47
C THR A 121 11.03 -8.18 2.48
N ILE A 122 10.70 -8.43 1.21
CA ILE A 122 10.62 -7.37 0.20
C ILE A 122 9.47 -6.41 0.52
N ALA A 123 8.29 -6.91 0.90
CA ALA A 123 7.17 -6.08 1.34
C ALA A 123 7.60 -5.04 2.40
N PHE A 124 8.21 -5.48 3.49
CA PHE A 124 8.65 -4.57 4.54
C PHE A 124 9.80 -3.66 4.11
N LYS A 125 10.77 -4.17 3.33
CA LYS A 125 11.86 -3.34 2.80
C LYS A 125 11.35 -2.23 1.90
N THR A 126 10.34 -2.48 1.06
CA THR A 126 9.74 -1.44 0.21
C THR A 126 8.99 -0.38 1.02
N ALA A 127 8.29 -0.78 2.08
CA ALA A 127 7.65 0.16 3.00
C ALA A 127 8.66 1.07 3.71
N LEU A 128 9.74 0.48 4.24
CA LEU A 128 10.83 1.23 4.87
C LEU A 128 11.55 2.14 3.86
N TRP A 129 11.82 1.64 2.66
CA TRP A 129 12.43 2.44 1.60
C TRP A 129 11.56 3.66 1.27
N PHE A 130 10.25 3.48 1.06
CA PHE A 130 9.36 4.59 0.76
C PHE A 130 9.34 5.61 1.90
N TRP A 131 9.24 5.13 3.14
CA TRP A 131 9.27 5.97 4.33
C TRP A 131 10.53 6.83 4.41
N MET A 132 11.71 6.21 4.28
CA MET A 132 12.98 6.92 4.40
C MET A 132 13.21 7.95 3.29
N ASN A 133 12.68 7.70 2.09
CA ASN A 133 12.88 8.59 0.94
C ASN A 133 11.81 9.68 0.79
N ASN A 134 10.60 9.47 1.31
CA ASN A 134 9.46 10.37 1.06
C ASN A 134 8.82 10.95 2.33
N VAL A 135 8.98 10.33 3.49
CA VAL A 135 8.20 10.67 4.70
C VAL A 135 9.09 11.08 5.88
N HIS A 136 10.20 10.39 6.10
CA HIS A 136 11.03 10.56 7.28
C HIS A 136 11.49 12.01 7.49
N GLN A 137 11.84 12.72 6.42
CA GLN A 137 12.33 14.09 6.47
C GLN A 137 11.29 15.11 6.94
N VAL A 138 9.98 14.78 6.87
CA VAL A 138 8.90 15.67 7.34
C VAL A 138 8.39 15.29 8.73
N MET A 139 8.87 14.20 9.33
CA MET A 139 8.49 13.79 10.68
C MET A 139 8.61 14.91 11.73
N PRO A 140 9.68 15.75 11.75
CA PRO A 140 9.79 16.85 12.71
C PRO A 140 8.69 17.92 12.59
N GLN A 141 7.95 17.96 11.47
CA GLN A 141 6.86 18.90 11.24
C GLN A 141 5.54 18.45 11.89
N GLY A 142 5.46 17.18 12.33
CA GLY A 142 4.30 16.57 12.96
C GLY A 142 3.61 15.51 12.08
N PHE A 143 2.70 14.74 12.69
CA PHE A 143 2.07 13.59 12.02
C PHE A 143 1.26 13.99 10.77
N GLY A 144 0.62 15.16 10.76
CA GLY A 144 -0.12 15.66 9.61
C GLY A 144 0.76 15.88 8.37
N ALA A 145 2.04 16.24 8.56
CA ALA A 145 2.98 16.37 7.45
C ALA A 145 3.29 14.99 6.83
N THR A 146 3.30 13.92 7.63
CA THR A 146 3.48 12.55 7.12
C THR A 146 2.29 12.09 6.28
N ILE A 147 1.06 12.39 6.71
CA ILE A 147 -0.16 12.13 5.93
C ILE A 147 -0.08 12.86 4.60
N ARG A 148 0.36 14.13 4.62
CA ARG A 148 0.53 14.94 3.42
C ARG A 148 1.56 14.36 2.46
N ALA A 149 2.69 13.87 2.97
CA ALA A 149 3.73 13.23 2.18
C ALA A 149 3.27 11.89 1.56
N ILE A 150 2.41 11.13 2.25
CA ILE A 150 1.91 9.84 1.77
C ILE A 150 0.80 10.02 0.73
N ASN A 151 -0.21 10.87 1.01
CA ASN A 151 -1.39 10.98 0.17
C ASN A 151 -2.09 12.36 0.25
N GLY A 152 -1.33 13.42 0.46
CA GLY A 152 -1.89 14.75 0.73
C GLY A 152 -2.77 15.31 -0.38
N ASN A 153 -2.53 14.91 -1.63
CA ASN A 153 -3.34 15.33 -2.76
C ASN A 153 -4.77 14.78 -2.72
N LEU A 154 -5.02 13.67 -2.02
CA LEU A 154 -6.33 13.04 -1.91
C LEU A 154 -6.97 13.22 -0.53
N GLU A 155 -6.18 13.41 0.53
CA GLU A 155 -6.69 13.38 1.90
C GLU A 155 -6.70 14.75 2.59
N CYS A 156 -5.63 15.52 2.44
CA CYS A 156 -5.46 16.78 3.17
C CYS A 156 -6.28 17.94 2.58
N ASN A 157 -6.30 19.06 3.29
CA ASN A 157 -7.01 20.30 2.94
C ASN A 157 -8.52 20.07 2.80
N GLY A 158 -9.08 19.23 3.67
CA GLY A 158 -10.51 18.92 3.71
C GLY A 158 -11.01 17.97 2.62
N LYS A 159 -10.12 17.38 1.80
CA LYS A 159 -10.52 16.47 0.71
C LYS A 159 -11.05 15.12 1.21
N ASN A 160 -10.44 14.57 2.26
CA ASN A 160 -10.96 13.37 2.93
C ASN A 160 -10.73 13.43 4.45
N PRO A 161 -11.54 14.22 5.17
CA PRO A 161 -11.41 14.35 6.62
C PRO A 161 -11.57 13.02 7.36
N GLY A 162 -12.39 12.10 6.83
CA GLY A 162 -12.59 10.77 7.41
C GLY A 162 -11.30 9.93 7.42
N ALA A 163 -10.57 9.91 6.31
CA ALA A 163 -9.29 9.20 6.22
C ALA A 163 -8.21 9.83 7.12
N VAL A 164 -8.10 11.16 7.12
CA VAL A 164 -7.17 11.89 7.99
C VAL A 164 -7.45 11.59 9.47
N ASN A 165 -8.71 11.68 9.89
CA ASN A 165 -9.12 11.36 11.25
C ASN A 165 -8.80 9.92 11.64
N ALA A 166 -9.05 8.96 10.75
CA ALA A 166 -8.73 7.56 10.99
C ALA A 166 -7.22 7.36 11.25
N ARG A 167 -6.35 7.94 10.40
CA ARG A 167 -4.89 7.89 10.59
C ARG A 167 -4.45 8.47 11.92
N ILE A 168 -4.99 9.64 12.29
CA ILE A 168 -4.67 10.32 13.55
C ILE A 168 -5.09 9.48 14.75
N ASN A 169 -6.26 8.83 14.68
CA ASN A 169 -6.74 7.98 15.78
C ASN A 169 -5.82 6.80 16.04
N TYR A 170 -5.34 6.13 14.98
CA TYR A 170 -4.37 5.05 15.13
C TYR A 170 -3.02 5.55 15.65
N TYR A 171 -2.54 6.69 15.16
CA TYR A 171 -1.31 7.28 15.66
C TYR A 171 -1.41 7.61 17.16
N LYS A 172 -2.51 8.22 17.61
CA LYS A 172 -2.76 8.49 19.03
C LYS A 172 -2.84 7.22 19.88
N ASP A 173 -3.48 6.18 19.37
CA ASP A 173 -3.58 4.90 20.07
C ASP A 173 -2.19 4.28 20.26
N TYR A 174 -1.33 4.34 19.25
CA TYR A 174 0.05 3.87 19.37
C TYR A 174 0.89 4.71 20.30
N CYS A 175 0.80 6.03 20.22
CA CYS A 175 1.47 6.90 21.18
C CYS A 175 1.07 6.54 22.63
N ARG A 176 -0.20 6.22 22.87
CA ARG A 176 -0.68 5.72 24.18
C ARG A 176 -0.05 4.38 24.55
N GLN A 177 -0.07 3.39 23.66
CA GLN A 177 0.51 2.07 23.92
C GLN A 177 2.00 2.14 24.24
N PHE A 178 2.73 3.08 23.63
CA PHE A 178 4.15 3.28 23.84
C PHE A 178 4.50 4.30 24.94
N GLY A 179 3.51 4.92 25.58
CA GLY A 179 3.72 5.92 26.64
C GLY A 179 4.44 7.18 26.15
N VAL A 180 4.21 7.60 24.89
CA VAL A 180 4.81 8.80 24.29
C VAL A 180 3.75 9.84 23.96
N ASP A 181 4.11 11.12 24.00
CA ASP A 181 3.24 12.21 23.57
C ASP A 181 3.10 12.21 22.02
N PRO A 182 1.87 12.21 21.46
CA PRO A 182 1.68 12.32 20.01
C PRO A 182 2.20 13.64 19.41
N GLY A 183 2.37 14.69 20.21
CA GLY A 183 2.82 16.00 19.79
C GLY A 183 1.72 16.82 19.09
N GLY A 184 2.12 18.01 18.62
CA GLY A 184 1.27 18.90 17.83
C GLY A 184 1.19 18.52 16.35
N ASN A 185 0.49 19.36 15.56
CA ASN A 185 0.43 19.25 14.09
C ASN A 185 -0.02 17.87 13.57
N LEU A 186 -1.05 17.29 14.20
CA LEU A 186 -1.57 15.98 13.82
C LEU A 186 -2.39 15.99 12.53
N TYR A 187 -2.96 17.15 12.19
CA TYR A 187 -3.88 17.31 11.06
C TYR A 187 -3.18 17.84 9.81
N CYS A 188 -3.78 17.50 8.68
CA CYS A 188 -3.64 18.14 7.39
C CYS A 188 -5.04 18.22 6.77
#